data_AF-A0AAV2FTL4-F1
#
_entry.id   AF-A0AAV2FTL4-F1
#
_cell.length_a   1.000
_cell.length_b   1.000
_cell.length_c   1.000
_cell.angle_alpha   90.00
_cell.angle_beta   90.00
_cell.angle_gamma   90.00
#
_symmetry.space_group_name_H-M   'P 1'
#
loop_
_entity.id
_entity.type
_entity.pdbx_description
1 polymer ?
#
loop_
_entity_poly.entity_id
_entity_poly.type
_entity_poly.pdbx_seq_one_letter_code
_entity_poly.pdbx_strand_id
1 'polypeptide(L)'
;MNSMRNLFLVGVALFLGLSIPEYFREYTSKAYHGPSHTKAGWFNDFLNTIFFSSPTVALIVGVFLDNTLDYKDSARDRGMPWWAKFRSFQGDSRNEEFYTLPFNLNRFFPPS
;
A
#
# COMPACT_ATOMS: atom_id res chain seq x y z
N MET A 1 -6.01 2.32 -15.77
CA MET A 1 -6.67 2.95 -14.61
C MET A 1 -8.20 2.83 -14.62
N ASN A 2 -8.87 2.77 -15.78
CA ASN A 2 -10.32 2.54 -15.87
C ASN A 2 -10.71 1.05 -15.92
N SER A 3 -10.27 0.27 -14.94
CA SER A 3 -10.75 -1.12 -14.74
C SER A 3 -11.78 -1.10 -13.61
N MET A 4 -12.87 -1.87 -13.73
CA MET A 4 -13.87 -2.01 -12.66
C MET A 4 -13.22 -2.38 -11.32
N ARG A 5 -12.17 -3.21 -11.36
CA ARG A 5 -11.41 -3.57 -10.16
C ARG A 5 -10.77 -2.34 -9.51
N ASN A 6 -10.01 -1.54 -10.25
CA ASN A 6 -9.32 -0.39 -9.66
C ASN A 6 -10.29 0.68 -9.16
N LEU A 7 -11.40 0.92 -9.87
CA LEU A 7 -12.48 1.81 -9.41
C LEU A 7 -13.12 1.29 -8.12
N PHE A 8 -13.39 -0.01 -8.02
CA PHE A 8 -13.88 -0.64 -6.80
C PHE A 8 -12.89 -0.51 -5.64
N LEU A 9 -11.61 -0.83 -5.87
CA LEU A 9 -10.55 -0.71 -4.86
C LEU A 9 -10.47 0.71 -4.30
N VAL A 10 -10.42 1.72 -5.17
CA VAL A 10 -10.35 3.13 -4.77
C VAL A 10 -11.62 3.56 -4.05
N GLY A 11 -12.80 3.19 -4.56
CA GLY A 11 -14.09 3.54 -3.95
C GLY A 11 -14.23 2.97 -2.54
N VAL A 12 -13.94 1.69 -2.36
CA VAL A 12 -14.02 1.03 -1.05
C VAL A 12 -12.94 1.54 -0.09
N ALA A 13 -11.71 1.74 -0.57
CA ALA A 13 -10.63 2.27 0.26
C ALA A 13 -10.91 3.69 0.75
N LEU A 14 -11.45 4.56 -0.09
CA LEU A 14 -11.86 5.92 0.31
C LEU A 14 -13.04 5.89 1.26
N PHE A 15 -14.06 5.08 0.98
CA PHE A 15 -15.23 4.97 1.84
C PHE A 15 -14.85 4.50 3.25
N LEU A 16 -14.13 3.37 3.35
CA LEU A 16 -13.68 2.83 4.64
C LEU A 16 -12.62 3.71 5.32
N GLY A 17 -11.76 4.35 4.54
CA GLY A 17 -10.77 5.31 5.01
C GLY A 17 -11.36 6.56 5.64
N LEU A 18 -12.60 6.93 5.29
CA LEU A 18 -13.33 8.01 5.95
C LEU A 18 -14.23 7.50 7.08
N SER A 19 -14.94 6.38 6.86
CA SER A 19 -15.93 5.88 7.81
C SER A 19 -15.33 5.34 9.11
N ILE A 20 -14.21 4.62 9.02
CA ILE A 20 -13.58 4.00 10.21
C ILE A 20 -13.00 5.07 11.15
N PRO A 21 -12.21 6.06 10.69
CA PRO A 21 -11.76 7.13 11.58
C PRO A 21 -12.89 7.94 12.19
N GLU A 22 -14.00 8.16 11.46
CA GLU A 22 -15.15 8.87 12.01
C GLU A 22 -15.81 8.07 13.14
N TYR A 23 -15.94 6.75 12.99
CA TYR A 23 -16.36 5.87 14.07
C TYR A 23 -15.43 5.99 15.30
N PHE A 24 -14.11 5.99 15.10
CA PHE A 24 -13.14 6.15 16.21
C PHE A 24 -13.27 7.52 16.90
N ARG A 25 -13.51 8.59 16.14
CA ARG A 25 -13.77 9.94 16.66
C ARG A 25 -15.04 9.98 17.51
N GLU A 26 -16.13 9.47 16.98
CA GLU A 26 -17.43 9.46 17.66
C GLU A 26 -17.39 8.61 18.93
N TYR A 27 -16.76 7.44 18.87
CA TYR A 27 -16.58 6.57 20.03
C TYR A 27 -15.77 7.26 21.13
N THR A 28 -14.63 7.87 20.76
CA THR A 28 -13.76 8.57 21.72
C THR A 28 -14.46 9.74 22.38
N SER A 29 -15.30 10.48 21.63
CA SER A 29 -16.11 11.59 22.15
C SER A 29 -17.15 11.13 23.19
N LYS A 30 -17.76 9.95 22.98
CA LYS A 30 -18.79 9.40 23.88
C LYS A 30 -18.21 8.68 25.11
N ALA A 31 -17.15 7.91 24.92
CA ALA A 31 -16.60 7.02 25.94
C ALA A 31 -15.43 7.65 26.73
N TYR A 32 -14.92 8.80 26.30
CA TYR A 32 -13.71 9.45 26.83
C TYR A 32 -12.42 8.61 26.72
N HIS A 33 -12.47 7.50 25.97
CA HIS A 33 -11.33 6.66 25.64
C HIS A 33 -11.48 6.10 24.22
N GLY A 34 -10.38 5.71 23.58
CA GLY A 34 -10.42 5.09 22.26
C GLY A 34 -11.09 3.72 22.26
N PRO A 35 -11.55 3.21 21.10
CA PRO A 35 -12.17 1.88 21.00
C PRO A 35 -11.27 0.74 21.47
N SER A 36 -9.95 0.87 21.27
CA SER A 36 -9.00 -0.06 21.87
C SER A 36 -8.70 0.37 23.31
N HIS A 37 -9.21 -0.42 24.25
CA HIS A 37 -9.07 -0.18 25.69
C HIS A 37 -8.65 -1.46 26.41
N THR A 38 -7.38 -1.82 26.24
CA THR A 38 -6.71 -2.94 26.92
C THR A 38 -5.87 -2.44 28.10
N LYS A 39 -5.35 -3.36 28.94
CA LYS A 39 -4.42 -3.01 30.03
C LYS A 39 -3.04 -2.53 29.55
N ALA A 40 -2.76 -2.60 28.24
CA ALA A 40 -1.52 -2.13 27.63
C ALA A 40 -1.75 -0.76 26.97
N GLY A 41 -1.42 0.32 27.69
CA GLY A 41 -1.59 1.70 27.19
C GLY A 41 -0.89 1.94 25.84
N TRP A 42 0.37 1.52 25.72
CA TRP A 42 1.16 1.66 24.48
C TRP A 42 0.49 1.00 23.26
N PHE A 43 -0.20 -0.12 23.47
CA PHE A 43 -0.89 -0.84 22.40
C PHE A 43 -2.15 -0.11 21.96
N ASN A 44 -2.90 0.42 22.94
CA ASN A 44 -4.07 1.25 22.67
C ASN A 44 -3.67 2.50 21.90
N ASP A 45 -2.61 3.18 22.31
CA ASP A 45 -2.13 4.40 21.64
C ASP A 45 -1.74 4.12 20.19
N PHE A 46 -1.06 3.01 19.94
CA PHE A 46 -0.68 2.59 18.59
C PHE A 46 -1.91 2.34 17.69
N LEU A 47 -2.85 1.50 18.16
CA LEU A 47 -4.04 1.18 17.37
C LEU A 47 -4.94 2.41 17.17
N ASN A 48 -5.24 3.14 18.24
CA ASN A 48 -6.08 4.32 18.15
C ASN A 48 -5.47 5.35 17.20
N THR A 49 -4.14 5.58 17.23
CA THR A 49 -3.46 6.52 16.31
C THR A 49 -3.63 6.11 14.84
N ILE A 50 -3.42 4.84 14.51
CA ILE A 50 -3.54 4.35 13.13
C ILE A 50 -4.98 4.51 12.62
N PHE A 51 -5.96 4.10 13.41
CA PHE A 51 -7.35 4.12 13.00
C PHE A 51 -7.99 5.52 13.06
N PHE A 52 -7.39 6.49 13.76
CA PHE A 52 -7.81 7.90 13.72
C PHE A 52 -7.37 8.64 12.44
N SER A 53 -6.37 8.09 11.73
CA SER A 53 -5.80 8.69 10.53
C SER A 53 -6.47 8.13 9.27
N SER A 54 -7.36 8.92 8.67
CA SER A 54 -8.03 8.59 7.40
C SER A 54 -7.10 8.15 6.27
N PRO A 55 -5.99 8.85 5.95
CA PRO A 55 -5.10 8.39 4.89
C PRO A 55 -4.44 7.05 5.23
N THR A 56 -4.12 6.80 6.50
CA THR A 56 -3.50 5.54 6.93
C THR A 56 -4.46 4.37 6.77
N VAL A 57 -5.72 4.53 7.20
CA VAL A 57 -6.75 3.49 7.03
C VAL A 57 -7.03 3.24 5.54
N ALA A 58 -7.18 4.30 4.74
CA ALA A 58 -7.39 4.17 3.30
C ALA A 58 -6.26 3.40 2.61
N LEU A 59 -4.99 3.66 2.99
CA LEU A 59 -3.83 2.95 2.47
C LEU A 59 -3.82 1.47 2.89
N ILE A 60 -4.09 1.17 4.16
CA ILE A 60 -4.15 -0.22 4.65
C ILE A 60 -5.21 -1.01 3.88
N VAL A 61 -6.42 -0.46 3.77
CA VAL A 61 -7.52 -1.10 3.04
C VAL A 61 -7.18 -1.24 1.56
N GLY A 62 -6.63 -0.19 0.93
CA GLY A 62 -6.23 -0.20 -0.47
C GLY A 62 -5.18 -1.27 -0.77
N VAL A 63 -4.13 -1.36 0.05
CA VAL A 63 -3.08 -2.39 -0.08
C VAL A 63 -3.66 -3.78 0.16
N PHE A 64 -4.48 -3.95 1.20
CA PHE A 64 -5.10 -5.24 1.50
C PHE A 64 -5.96 -5.74 0.34
N LEU A 65 -6.82 -4.88 -0.19
CA LEU A 65 -7.70 -5.23 -1.30
C LEU A 65 -6.91 -5.43 -2.60
N ASP A 66 -5.89 -4.61 -2.88
CA ASP A 66 -5.06 -4.79 -4.08
C ASP A 66 -4.30 -6.12 -4.05
N ASN A 67 -3.87 -6.61 -2.88
CA ASN A 67 -3.21 -7.91 -2.76
C ASN A 67 -4.16 -9.11 -2.77
N THR A 68 -5.38 -8.96 -2.25
CA THR A 68 -6.32 -10.08 -2.05
C THR A 68 -7.24 -10.31 -3.26
N LEU A 69 -7.59 -9.26 -4.00
CA LEU A 69 -8.46 -9.36 -5.17
C LEU A 69 -7.66 -9.75 -6.42
N ASP A 70 -7.56 -11.06 -6.64
CA ASP A 70 -7.07 -11.61 -7.89
C ASP A 70 -8.18 -11.70 -8.94
N TYR A 71 -8.03 -10.87 -9.97
CA TYR A 71 -8.85 -10.87 -11.18
C TYR A 71 -8.00 -11.33 -12.38
N LYS A 72 -8.62 -11.86 -13.43
CA LYS A 72 -7.92 -12.45 -14.60
C LYS A 72 -6.85 -11.54 -15.21
N ASP A 73 -7.07 -10.23 -15.20
CA ASP A 73 -6.14 -9.22 -15.73
C ASP A 73 -5.39 -8.42 -14.64
N SER A 74 -5.33 -8.95 -13.41
CA SER A 74 -4.76 -8.27 -12.23
C SER A 74 -3.33 -7.77 -12.46
N ALA A 75 -2.48 -8.61 -13.07
CA ALA A 75 -1.10 -8.24 -13.39
C ALA A 75 -1.02 -7.05 -14.36
N ARG A 76 -1.90 -7.02 -15.37
CA ARG A 76 -1.98 -5.92 -16.34
C ARG A 76 -2.49 -4.64 -15.68
N ASP A 77 -3.50 -4.73 -14.82
CA ASP A 77 -4.06 -3.58 -14.10
C ASP A 77 -3.09 -2.99 -13.05
N ARG A 78 -2.22 -3.82 -12.46
CA ARG A 78 -1.10 -3.38 -11.60
C ARG A 78 0.09 -2.82 -12.40
N GLY A 79 0.05 -2.89 -13.73
CA GLY A 79 1.16 -2.45 -14.58
C GLY A 79 2.38 -3.39 -14.55
N MET A 80 2.23 -4.62 -14.05
CA MET A 80 3.33 -5.60 -14.01
C MET A 80 4.00 -5.84 -15.37
N PRO A 81 3.30 -5.82 -16.53
CA PRO A 81 3.95 -5.91 -17.83
C PRO A 81 4.90 -4.73 -18.13
N TRP A 82 4.59 -3.54 -17.61
CA TRP A 82 5.49 -2.38 -17.72
C TRP A 82 6.69 -2.55 -16.78
N TRP A 83 6.43 -2.91 -15.51
CA TRP A 83 7.48 -3.18 -14.52
C TRP A 83 8.38 -4.35 -14.89
N ALA A 84 7.89 -5.31 -15.68
CA ALA A 84 8.64 -6.49 -16.07
C ALA A 84 9.97 -6.16 -16.76
N LYS A 85 10.03 -5.06 -17.51
CA LYS A 85 11.23 -4.60 -18.23
C LYS A 85 12.32 -4.05 -17.30
N PHE A 86 11.96 -3.63 -16.09
CA PHE A 86 12.89 -3.09 -15.10
C PHE A 86 13.31 -4.13 -14.05
N ARG A 87 12.77 -5.37 -14.13
CA ARG A 87 13.16 -6.43 -13.20
C ARG A 87 14.48 -7.10 -13.55
N SER A 88 14.96 -6.93 -14.78
CA SER A 88 16.27 -7.41 -15.22
C SER A 88 17.17 -6.23 -15.55
N PHE A 89 18.46 -6.37 -15.23
CA PHE A 89 19.44 -5.31 -15.43
C PHE A 89 19.58 -4.85 -16.88
N GLN A 90 19.53 -5.79 -17.84
CA GLN A 90 19.62 -5.50 -19.28
C GLN A 90 18.25 -5.36 -19.96
N GLY A 91 17.15 -5.25 -19.20
CA GLY A 91 15.79 -5.22 -19.76
C GLY A 91 15.42 -3.89 -20.43
N ASP A 92 16.02 -2.78 -20.01
CA ASP A 92 15.78 -1.42 -20.53
C ASP A 92 17.03 -0.56 -20.27
N SER A 93 17.42 0.30 -21.21
CA SER A 93 18.63 1.13 -21.10
C SER A 93 18.63 2.04 -19.88
N ARG A 94 17.45 2.46 -19.42
CA ARG A 94 17.29 3.27 -18.20
C ARG A 94 17.65 2.51 -16.94
N ASN A 95 17.49 1.18 -16.93
CA ASN A 95 17.84 0.34 -15.79
C ASN A 95 19.36 0.16 -15.72
N GLU A 96 19.99 -0.03 -16.88
CA GLU A 96 21.44 -0.14 -17.01
C GLU A 96 22.12 1.15 -16.54
N GLU A 97 21.67 2.32 -16.99
CA GLU A 97 22.24 3.60 -16.55
C GLU A 97 22.09 3.86 -15.04
N PHE A 98 21.00 3.39 -14.42
CA PHE A 98 20.72 3.67 -13.00
C PHE A 98 21.43 2.70 -12.06
N TYR A 99 21.59 1.44 -12.46
CA TYR A 99 22.16 0.39 -11.63
C TYR A 99 23.60 0.02 -12.01
N THR A 100 24.20 0.68 -13.01
CA THR A 100 25.59 0.45 -13.39
C THR A 100 26.54 0.88 -12.28
N LEU A 101 27.36 -0.07 -11.82
CA LEU A 101 28.42 0.20 -10.87
C LEU A 101 29.58 0.98 -11.53
N PRO A 102 30.20 1.92 -10.78
CA PRO A 102 31.37 2.64 -11.26
C PRO A 102 32.53 1.69 -11.58
N PHE A 103 33.45 2.12 -12.45
CA PHE A 103 34.62 1.33 -12.87
C PHE A 103 34.29 -0.03 -13.53
N ASN A 104 33.10 -0.16 -14.13
CA ASN A 104 32.66 -1.37 -14.82
C ASN A 104 32.61 -2.63 -13.92
N LEU A 105 32.34 -2.43 -12.62
CA LEU A 105 32.27 -3.49 -11.61
C LEU A 105 31.11 -4.48 -11.82
N ASN A 106 30.15 -4.15 -12.68
CA ASN A 106 29.05 -5.05 -13.09
C ASN A 106 29.56 -6.37 -13.70
N ARG A 107 30.80 -6.39 -14.21
CA ARG A 107 31.46 -7.60 -14.71
C ARG A 107 31.79 -8.61 -13.61
N PHE A 108 31.98 -8.14 -12.37
CA PHE A 108 32.32 -8.98 -11.21
C PHE A 108 31.11 -9.30 -10.35
N PHE A 109 30.10 -8.43 -10.37
CA PHE A 109 28.81 -8.63 -9.72
C PHE A 109 27.72 -8.64 -10.79
N PRO A 110 27.57 -9.74 -11.54
CA PRO A 110 26.60 -9.83 -12.60
C PRO A 110 25.21 -9.60 -11.99
N PRO A 111 24.52 -8.55 -12.42
CA PRO A 111 23.21 -8.22 -11.89
C PRO A 111 22.17 -9.20 -12.47
N SER A 112 21.34 -9.75 -11.59
CA SER A 112 20.27 -10.70 -11.91
C SER A 112 19.15 -10.09 -12.74
#